data_AF-A0A6G1X9M0-F1
#
_entry.id   AF-A0A6G1X9M0-F1
#
_cell.length_a   1.000
_cell.length_b   1.000
_cell.length_c   1.000
_cell.angle_alpha   90.00
_cell.angle_beta   90.00
_cell.angle_gamma   90.00
#
_symmetry.space_group_name_H-M   'P 1'
#
loop_
_entity.id
_entity.type
_entity.pdbx_description
1 polymer ?
#
loop_
_entity_poly.entity_id
_entity_poly.type
_entity_poly.pdbx_seq_one_letter_code
_entity_poly.pdbx_strand_id
1 'polypeptide(L)'
;MEDKDLKIIVGRYLRRKRLHVSGDHSRVEIAYLAELNEDYLAEMERGEKLPTVQTLIKLSQPLHIPWEFVDSLTKDDNIKKALGNYLRGKRYEKGYNLKQLSQLASVDDSYLSRIENGKSLPSLKILVNLSNHIHIPWELLDEIKRKIE
;
A
#
# COMPACT_ATOMS: atom_id res chain seq x y z
N MET A 1 12.56 11.42 2.87
CA MET A 1 12.83 10.00 2.62
C MET A 1 13.24 9.82 1.17
N GLU A 2 14.43 9.28 0.95
CA GLU A 2 14.89 8.94 -0.39
C GLU A 2 14.20 7.64 -0.84
N ASP A 3 14.06 7.46 -2.15
CA ASP A 3 13.45 6.24 -2.72
C ASP A 3 14.22 4.97 -2.28
N LYS A 4 15.52 5.08 -2.01
CA LYS A 4 16.36 3.99 -1.50
C LYS A 4 15.92 3.50 -0.12
N ASP A 5 15.64 4.42 0.81
CA ASP A 5 15.20 4.07 2.16
C ASP A 5 13.85 3.37 2.13
N LEU A 6 12.92 3.89 1.32
CA LEU A 6 11.59 3.33 1.16
C LEU A 6 11.66 1.89 0.63
N LYS A 7 12.51 1.62 -0.38
CA LYS A 7 12.73 0.27 -0.89
C LYS A 7 13.25 -0.68 0.19
N ILE A 8 14.22 -0.26 0.98
CA ILE A 8 14.81 -1.09 2.04
C ILE A 8 13.77 -1.41 3.12
N ILE A 9 12.99 -0.41 3.56
CA ILE A 9 11.95 -0.60 4.58
C ILE A 9 10.89 -1.57 4.08
N VAL A 10 10.36 -1.34 2.88
CA VAL A 10 9.31 -2.19 2.28
C VAL A 10 9.83 -3.60 2.03
N GLY A 11 11.06 -3.75 1.52
CA GLY A 11 11.67 -5.05 1.28
C GLY A 11 11.85 -5.87 2.56
N ARG A 12 12.36 -5.24 3.62
CA ARG A 12 12.49 -5.87 4.94
C ARG A 12 11.13 -6.26 5.53
N TYR A 13 10.13 -5.40 5.38
CA TYR A 13 8.76 -5.68 5.81
C TYR A 13 8.21 -6.93 5.12
N LEU A 14 8.29 -6.98 3.77
CA LEU A 14 7.79 -8.12 2.99
C LEU A 14 8.50 -9.42 3.35
N ARG A 15 9.84 -9.38 3.44
CA ARG A 15 10.64 -10.53 3.85
C ARG A 15 10.25 -11.02 5.24
N ARG A 16 10.08 -10.11 6.19
CA ARG A 16 9.68 -10.45 7.55
C ARG A 16 8.29 -11.09 7.55
N LYS A 17 7.31 -10.50 6.87
CA LYS A 17 5.95 -11.05 6.76
C LYS A 17 5.98 -12.47 6.19
N ARG A 18 6.69 -12.69 5.08
CA ARG A 18 6.83 -14.04 4.49
C ARG A 18 7.37 -15.05 5.49
N LEU A 19 8.44 -14.73 6.20
CA LEU A 19 9.05 -15.64 7.17
C LEU A 19 8.17 -15.96 8.40
N HIS A 20 7.10 -15.18 8.63
CA HIS A 20 6.16 -15.40 9.75
C HIS A 20 4.82 -15.99 9.29
N VAL A 21 4.61 -16.20 7.99
CA VAL A 21 3.43 -16.93 7.49
C VAL A 21 3.54 -18.39 7.92
N SER A 22 2.43 -18.96 8.40
CA SER A 22 2.35 -20.38 8.72
C SER A 22 2.24 -21.21 7.42
N GLY A 23 3.00 -22.30 7.31
CA GLY A 23 3.01 -23.15 6.10
C GLY A 23 4.26 -22.98 5.23
N ASP A 24 4.14 -23.28 3.93
CA ASP A 24 5.22 -23.05 2.97
C ASP A 24 5.39 -21.54 2.72
N HIS A 25 6.53 -21.02 3.17
CA HIS A 25 6.91 -19.62 3.11
C HIS A 25 8.02 -19.41 2.07
N SER A 26 8.20 -20.36 1.16
CA SER A 26 9.12 -20.20 0.04
C SER A 26 8.72 -18.97 -0.77
N ARG A 27 9.72 -18.26 -1.31
CA ARG A 27 9.44 -17.12 -2.19
C ARG A 27 8.63 -17.55 -3.40
N VAL A 28 8.88 -18.76 -3.90
CA VAL A 28 8.18 -19.34 -5.05
C VAL A 28 6.69 -19.43 -4.77
N GLU A 29 6.29 -20.01 -3.64
CA GLU A 29 4.88 -20.18 -3.28
C GLU A 29 4.19 -18.83 -3.09
N ILE A 30 4.79 -17.92 -2.31
CA ILE A 30 4.19 -16.59 -2.09
C ILE A 30 4.06 -15.80 -3.39
N ALA A 31 5.07 -15.87 -4.25
CA ALA A 31 5.03 -15.20 -5.55
C ALA A 31 3.92 -15.80 -6.43
N TYR A 32 3.81 -17.13 -6.47
CA TYR A 32 2.76 -17.82 -7.20
C TYR A 32 1.36 -17.41 -6.73
N LEU A 33 1.09 -17.45 -5.42
CA LEU A 33 -0.19 -17.04 -4.84
C LEU A 33 -0.52 -15.56 -5.06
N ALA A 34 0.50 -14.71 -5.15
CA ALA A 34 0.33 -13.28 -5.47
C ALA A 34 0.25 -13.01 -6.98
N GLU A 35 0.30 -14.03 -7.85
CA GLU A 35 0.42 -13.90 -9.30
C GLU A 35 1.62 -13.02 -9.71
N LEU A 36 2.77 -13.27 -9.08
CA LEU A 36 4.03 -12.58 -9.31
C LEU A 36 5.11 -13.59 -9.72
N ASN A 37 6.17 -13.07 -10.32
CA ASN A 37 7.40 -13.83 -10.54
C ASN A 37 8.26 -13.83 -9.25
N GLU A 38 8.94 -14.94 -8.97
CA GLU A 38 9.78 -15.11 -7.77
C GLU A 38 10.96 -14.15 -7.71
N ASP A 39 11.66 -13.94 -8.83
CA ASP A 39 12.77 -12.97 -8.90
C ASP A 39 12.29 -11.57 -8.58
N TYR A 40 11.09 -11.21 -9.04
CA TYR A 40 10.50 -9.91 -8.74
C TYR A 40 10.23 -9.75 -7.23
N LEU A 41 9.73 -10.78 -6.56
CA LEU A 41 9.60 -10.77 -5.09
C LEU A 41 10.97 -10.70 -4.40
N ALA A 42 11.95 -11.41 -4.90
CA ALA A 42 13.30 -11.42 -4.35
C ALA A 42 13.98 -10.03 -4.47
N GLU A 43 13.86 -9.36 -5.62
CA GLU A 43 14.33 -7.98 -5.85
C GLU A 43 13.67 -6.99 -4.88
N MET A 44 12.37 -7.15 -4.63
CA MET A 44 11.65 -6.32 -3.66
C MET A 44 12.16 -6.55 -2.24
N GLU A 45 12.32 -7.81 -1.81
CA GLU A 45 12.83 -8.14 -0.48
C GLU A 45 14.26 -7.66 -0.23
N ARG A 46 15.07 -7.55 -1.29
CA ARG A 46 16.43 -6.98 -1.23
C ARG A 46 16.44 -5.45 -1.25
N GLY A 47 15.31 -4.80 -1.50
CA GLY A 47 15.21 -3.35 -1.62
C GLY A 47 15.76 -2.80 -2.95
N GLU A 48 15.80 -3.63 -3.99
CA GLU A 48 16.22 -3.22 -5.34
C GLU A 48 15.05 -2.59 -6.11
N LYS A 49 13.85 -3.17 -5.94
CA LYS A 49 12.60 -2.67 -6.54
C LYS A 49 11.57 -2.25 -5.50
N LEU A 50 10.87 -1.16 -5.81
CA LEU A 50 9.77 -0.67 -5.00
C LEU A 50 8.46 -1.26 -5.54
N PRO A 51 7.67 -2.00 -4.75
CA PRO A 51 6.37 -2.47 -5.20
C PRO A 51 5.41 -1.31 -5.45
N THR A 52 4.53 -1.50 -6.42
CA THR A 52 3.33 -0.65 -6.55
C THR A 52 2.33 -0.96 -5.45
N VAL A 53 1.37 -0.07 -5.22
CA VAL A 53 0.24 -0.35 -4.31
C VAL A 53 -0.48 -1.62 -4.76
N GLN A 54 -0.74 -1.80 -6.06
CA GLN A 54 -1.36 -3.02 -6.61
C GLN A 54 -0.58 -4.30 -6.24
N THR A 55 0.74 -4.27 -6.35
CA THR A 55 1.62 -5.39 -6.00
C THR A 55 1.51 -5.71 -4.51
N LEU A 56 1.50 -4.68 -3.65
CA LEU A 56 1.31 -4.87 -2.21
C LEU A 56 -0.07 -5.46 -1.88
N ILE A 57 -1.12 -5.11 -2.64
CA ILE A 57 -2.45 -5.71 -2.43
C ILE A 57 -2.43 -7.19 -2.80
N LYS A 58 -1.83 -7.54 -3.93
CA LYS A 58 -1.67 -8.94 -4.35
C LYS A 58 -0.91 -9.77 -3.33
N LEU A 59 0.12 -9.18 -2.71
CA LEU A 59 0.89 -9.83 -1.65
C LEU A 59 0.17 -9.89 -0.30
N SER A 60 -0.87 -9.08 -0.08
CA SER A 60 -1.52 -8.98 1.25
C SER A 60 -2.17 -10.28 1.70
N GLN A 61 -2.85 -10.97 0.77
CA GLN A 61 -3.50 -12.26 1.03
C GLN A 61 -2.49 -13.36 1.38
N PRO A 62 -1.51 -13.72 0.52
CA PRO A 62 -0.57 -14.78 0.84
C PRO A 62 0.37 -14.45 2.00
N LEU A 63 0.59 -13.17 2.32
CA LEU A 63 1.41 -12.76 3.46
C LEU A 63 0.62 -12.56 4.76
N HIS A 64 -0.70 -12.83 4.76
CA HIS A 64 -1.61 -12.54 5.87
C HIS A 64 -1.40 -11.14 6.46
N ILE A 65 -1.22 -10.14 5.59
CA ILE A 65 -1.04 -8.76 6.03
C ILE A 65 -2.44 -8.22 6.38
N PRO A 66 -2.71 -7.92 7.66
CA PRO A 66 -4.01 -7.40 8.04
C PRO A 66 -4.18 -6.03 7.39
N TRP A 67 -5.25 -5.92 6.62
CA TRP A 67 -5.61 -4.68 5.99
C TRP A 67 -7.12 -4.57 6.09
N GLU A 68 -7.61 -3.75 7.03
CA GLU A 68 -9.03 -3.71 7.42
C GLU A 68 -10.00 -3.50 6.25
N PHE A 69 -9.52 -2.98 5.12
CA PHE A 69 -10.33 -2.81 3.92
C PHE A 69 -10.05 -3.81 2.79
N VAL A 70 -9.03 -4.67 2.84
CA VAL A 70 -8.79 -5.67 1.76
C VAL A 70 -9.95 -6.62 1.58
N ASP A 71 -10.57 -7.06 2.67
CA ASP A 71 -11.75 -7.93 2.60
C ASP A 71 -12.92 -7.24 1.89
N SER A 72 -12.91 -5.90 1.82
CA SER A 72 -13.85 -5.13 0.99
C SER A 72 -13.33 -4.88 -0.44
N LEU A 73 -12.02 -4.82 -0.66
CA LEU A 73 -11.40 -4.69 -1.99
C LEU A 73 -11.51 -5.96 -2.84
N THR A 74 -11.51 -7.13 -2.22
CA THR A 74 -11.55 -8.42 -2.91
C THR A 74 -12.96 -8.89 -3.23
N LYS A 75 -13.99 -8.24 -2.65
CA LYS A 75 -15.42 -8.49 -2.93
C LYS A 75 -15.93 -7.73 -4.16
N ASP A 76 -15.32 -6.59 -4.48
CA ASP A 76 -15.60 -5.82 -5.69
C ASP A 76 -14.51 -6.12 -6.74
N ASP A 77 -14.88 -6.41 -7.99
CA ASP A 77 -13.93 -6.61 -9.12
C ASP A 77 -13.08 -5.35 -9.45
N ASN A 78 -13.24 -4.26 -8.68
CA ASN A 78 -12.57 -2.98 -8.93
C ASN A 78 -11.89 -2.42 -7.67
N ILE A 79 -10.72 -2.95 -7.39
CA ILE A 79 -9.79 -2.53 -6.35
C ILE A 79 -9.51 -1.02 -6.30
N LYS A 80 -9.48 -0.35 -7.46
CA LYS A 80 -9.22 1.09 -7.55
C LYS A 80 -10.38 1.87 -6.94
N LYS A 81 -11.61 1.47 -7.29
CA LYS A 81 -12.83 2.08 -6.80
C LYS A 81 -12.98 1.87 -5.30
N ALA A 82 -12.73 0.65 -4.82
CA ALA A 82 -12.84 0.35 -3.41
C ALA A 82 -11.78 1.10 -2.56
N LEU A 83 -10.51 1.17 -3.02
CA LEU A 83 -9.49 2.02 -2.37
C LEU A 83 -9.89 3.51 -2.42
N GLY A 84 -10.36 4.00 -3.58
CA GLY A 84 -10.77 5.39 -3.75
C GLY A 84 -11.90 5.79 -2.80
N ASN A 85 -12.93 4.94 -2.70
CA ASN A 85 -14.06 5.12 -1.78
C ASN A 85 -13.59 5.13 -0.32
N TYR A 86 -12.69 4.21 0.06
CA TYR A 86 -12.11 4.17 1.40
C TYR A 86 -11.38 5.46 1.75
N LEU A 87 -10.47 5.93 0.88
CA LEU A 87 -9.71 7.17 1.09
C LEU A 87 -10.63 8.39 1.18
N ARG A 88 -11.66 8.45 0.33
CA ARG A 88 -12.68 9.50 0.37
C ARG A 88 -13.46 9.50 1.68
N GLY A 89 -13.84 8.33 2.19
CA GLY A 89 -14.47 8.18 3.50
C GLY A 89 -13.59 8.71 4.63
N LYS A 90 -12.31 8.31 4.66
CA LYS A 90 -11.33 8.78 5.65
C LYS A 90 -11.06 10.28 5.56
N ARG A 91 -11.10 10.87 4.36
CA ARG A 91 -11.01 12.32 4.19
C ARG A 91 -12.21 13.03 4.85
N TYR A 92 -13.42 12.52 4.65
CA TYR A 92 -14.63 13.09 5.26
C TYR A 92 -14.68 12.89 6.78
N GLU A 93 -14.23 11.75 7.30
CA GLU A 93 -14.10 11.52 8.76
C GLU A 93 -13.20 12.56 9.44
N LYS A 94 -12.18 13.06 8.71
CA LYS A 94 -11.29 14.14 9.18
C LYS A 94 -11.83 15.55 8.91
N GLY A 95 -13.00 15.69 8.28
CA GLY A 95 -13.61 16.98 7.96
C GLY A 95 -12.93 17.75 6.83
N TYR A 96 -12.06 17.12 6.04
CA TYR A 96 -11.35 17.79 4.96
C TYR A 96 -12.17 17.81 3.67
N ASN A 97 -12.16 18.94 2.98
CA ASN A 97 -12.50 18.98 1.56
C ASN A 97 -11.34 18.46 0.70
N LEU A 98 -11.58 18.23 -0.60
CA LEU A 98 -10.60 17.66 -1.52
C LEU A 98 -9.31 18.49 -1.58
N LYS A 99 -9.44 19.82 -1.71
CA LYS A 99 -8.32 20.77 -1.81
C LYS A 99 -7.49 20.83 -0.53
N GLN A 100 -8.12 20.73 0.63
CA GLN A 100 -7.42 20.70 1.92
C GLN A 100 -6.54 19.46 2.04
N LEU A 101 -7.08 18.26 1.76
CA LEU A 101 -6.27 17.04 1.83
C LEU A 101 -5.18 17.03 0.75
N SER A 102 -5.48 17.50 -0.47
CA SER A 102 -4.50 17.55 -1.55
C SER A 102 -3.31 18.44 -1.17
N GLN A 103 -3.57 19.62 -0.59
CA GLN A 103 -2.53 20.52 -0.08
C GLN A 103 -1.73 19.88 1.06
N LEU A 104 -2.39 19.31 2.07
CA LEU A 104 -1.72 18.66 3.20
C LEU A 104 -0.79 17.53 2.72
N ALA A 105 -1.29 16.65 1.86
CA ALA A 105 -0.53 15.51 1.35
C ALA A 105 0.45 15.87 0.21
N SER A 106 0.52 17.14 -0.19
CA SER A 106 1.31 17.61 -1.35
C SER A 106 1.00 16.80 -2.63
N VAL A 107 -0.29 16.60 -2.89
CA VAL A 107 -0.83 15.90 -4.06
C VAL A 107 -1.66 16.88 -4.87
N ASP A 108 -1.59 16.79 -6.19
CA ASP A 108 -2.49 17.54 -7.08
C ASP A 108 -3.96 17.17 -6.81
N ASP A 109 -4.85 18.16 -6.74
CA ASP A 109 -6.26 17.94 -6.40
C ASP A 109 -7.01 17.15 -7.48
N SER A 110 -6.66 17.35 -8.76
CA SER A 110 -7.19 16.57 -9.87
C SER A 110 -6.71 15.11 -9.80
N TYR A 111 -5.47 14.88 -9.38
CA TYR A 111 -4.95 13.52 -9.17
C TYR A 111 -5.60 12.85 -7.96
N LEU A 112 -5.76 13.55 -6.83
CA LEU A 112 -6.50 13.03 -5.68
C LEU A 112 -7.95 12.69 -6.05
N SER A 113 -8.61 13.54 -6.85
CA SER A 113 -9.93 13.27 -7.40
C SER A 113 -9.97 11.98 -8.21
N ARG A 114 -8.98 11.76 -9.08
CA ARG A 114 -8.89 10.52 -9.88
C ARG A 114 -8.70 9.28 -8.99
N ILE A 115 -7.93 9.39 -7.92
CA ILE A 115 -7.74 8.32 -6.94
C ILE A 115 -9.07 8.01 -6.23
N GLU A 116 -9.72 9.02 -5.65
CA GLU A 116 -10.97 8.85 -4.90
C GLU A 116 -12.13 8.33 -5.76
N ASN A 117 -12.11 8.58 -7.07
CA ASN A 117 -13.10 8.07 -8.01
C ASN A 117 -12.69 6.74 -8.67
N GLY A 118 -11.62 6.08 -8.22
CA GLY A 118 -11.17 4.79 -8.75
C GLY A 118 -10.60 4.84 -10.17
N LYS A 119 -10.31 6.03 -10.71
CA LYS A 119 -9.72 6.21 -12.04
C LYS A 119 -8.21 5.97 -12.04
N SER A 120 -7.56 5.98 -10.88
CA SER A 120 -6.11 5.78 -10.74
C SER A 120 -5.78 5.18 -9.38
N LEU A 121 -4.69 4.41 -9.29
CA LEU A 121 -4.10 4.02 -7.99
C LEU A 121 -3.02 5.04 -7.61
N PRO A 122 -2.87 5.36 -6.32
CA PRO A 122 -1.74 6.14 -5.84
C PRO A 122 -0.45 5.32 -5.96
N SER A 123 0.68 6.01 -6.11
CA SER A 123 1.97 5.38 -5.80
C SER A 123 2.08 5.15 -4.28
N LEU A 124 3.00 4.29 -3.86
CA LEU A 124 3.21 4.05 -2.43
C LEU A 124 3.57 5.35 -1.68
N LYS A 125 4.39 6.21 -2.31
CA LYS A 125 4.78 7.51 -1.75
C LYS A 125 3.58 8.43 -1.52
N ILE A 126 2.67 8.50 -2.48
CA ILE A 126 1.44 9.28 -2.36
C ILE A 126 0.54 8.71 -1.26
N LEU A 127 0.46 7.38 -1.16
CA LEU A 127 -0.33 6.74 -0.10
C LEU A 127 0.27 6.99 1.29
N VAL A 128 1.60 6.98 1.44
CA VAL A 128 2.30 7.37 2.67
C VAL A 128 1.96 8.81 3.04
N ASN A 129 2.06 9.76 2.10
CA ASN A 129 1.73 11.16 2.35
C ASN A 129 0.28 11.34 2.79
N LEU A 130 -0.68 10.70 2.12
CA LEU A 130 -2.08 10.73 2.52
C LEU A 130 -2.25 10.18 3.95
N SER A 131 -1.59 9.07 4.26
CA SER A 131 -1.69 8.41 5.57
C SER A 131 -1.13 9.24 6.73
N ASN A 132 -0.38 10.32 6.47
CA ASN A 132 0.06 11.26 7.51
C ASN A 132 -1.07 12.19 7.99
N HIS A 133 -2.11 12.38 7.17
CA HIS A 133 -3.20 13.32 7.44
C HIS A 133 -4.55 12.63 7.64
N ILE A 134 -4.72 11.43 7.08
CA ILE A 134 -5.90 10.59 7.27
C ILE A 134 -5.48 9.23 7.82
N HIS A 135 -6.35 8.60 8.61
CA HIS A 135 -6.04 7.30 9.20
C HIS A 135 -6.18 6.18 8.15
N ILE A 136 -5.08 5.45 7.92
CA ILE A 136 -5.04 4.26 7.08
C ILE A 136 -4.39 3.15 7.91
N PRO A 137 -5.16 2.14 8.39
CA PRO A 137 -4.68 1.08 9.25
C PRO A 137 -3.92 0.07 8.40
N TRP A 138 -2.67 0.41 8.08
CA TRP A 138 -1.77 -0.46 7.37
C TRP A 138 -0.41 -0.44 8.04
N GLU A 139 -0.06 -1.56 8.68
CA GLU A 139 1.20 -1.73 9.43
C GLU A 139 2.44 -1.28 8.65
N LEU A 140 2.47 -1.52 7.33
CA LEU A 140 3.56 -1.06 6.48
C LEU A 140 3.71 0.46 6.50
N LEU A 141 2.61 1.21 6.44
CA LEU A 141 2.65 2.67 6.49
C LEU A 141 3.15 3.17 7.84
N ASP A 142 2.78 2.49 8.93
CA ASP A 142 3.26 2.83 10.28
C ASP A 142 4.74 2.50 10.47
N GLU A 143 5.26 1.41 9.87
CA GLU A 143 6.69 1.12 9.86
C GLU A 143 7.49 2.12 9.03
N ILE A 144 6.96 2.55 7.88
CA ILE A 144 7.57 3.60 7.08
C ILE A 144 7.67 4.90 7.90
N LYS A 145 6.59 5.31 8.56
CA LYS A 145 6.57 6.54 9.39
C LYS A 145 7.53 6.50 10.57
N ARG A 146 7.61 5.37 11.29
CA ARG A 146 8.54 5.19 12.44
C ARG A 146 10.02 5.26 12.06
N LYS A 147 10.35 5.17 10.78
CA LYS A 147 11.73 5.30 10.27
C LYS A 147 12.02 6.69 9.67
N ILE A 148 11.02 7.57 9.66
CA ILE A 148 11.10 8.96 9.21
C ILE A 148 11.33 9.92 10.40
N GLU A 149 10.89 9.53 11.60
CA GLU A 149 11.20 10.20 12.89
C GLU A 149 12.57 9.77 13.43
#